data_AF-A0A1Y2H7L7-F1
#
_entry.id   AF-A0A1Y2H7L7-F1
#
_cell.length_a   1.000
_cell.length_b   1.000
_cell.length_c   1.000
_cell.angle_alpha   90.00
_cell.angle_beta   90.00
_cell.angle_gamma   90.00
#
_symmetry.space_group_name_H-M   'P 1'
#
loop_
_entity.id
_entity.type
_entity.pdbx_description
1 polymer ?
#
loop_
_entity_poly.entity_id
_entity_poly.type
_entity_poly.pdbx_seq_one_letter_code
_entity_poly.pdbx_strand_id
1 'polypeptide(L)'
;MVNVISKRCQFDGCTKRPAFNTKGSTKARFCAQHKTPEMVNVKSKRCQFDECTKIPAFNTEGSNQRRFCAQHKTPEMVDVKNKRCQFDGCTKQPIFNTEGSSKARFCAQHKTPEMVDVKSKQCQFDGCQTRASYGLPGHQAEHCFTHRQVNEVSKPRKKCIESGCNQLATHGILRHEHCEKHVQEGELNMFERPCLMCNLPSILVRNNHCEYCDPEAFQSSRLAKQNAVRDFLLAHGITFESVDRVIDGGACGLERPDFVIQGAYQIIIVECDENQHFHISKDCETVREINISQSFGGTPVLFLRFNPDEFKRPKGTCEIGTSERLRVLLQVIKHHLPEEPSHFLRRMYLYYDGFTNKNLVPETIDMQYGVKE
;
A
#
# COMPACT_ATOMS: atom_id res chain seq x y z
N MET A 1 19.87 10.81 -11.94
CA MET A 1 19.89 11.99 -12.85
C MET A 1 19.33 13.20 -12.11
N VAL A 2 20.18 14.13 -11.67
CA VAL A 2 19.73 15.30 -10.89
C VAL A 2 19.14 16.31 -11.87
N ASN A 3 17.82 16.56 -11.78
CA ASN A 3 17.17 17.59 -12.60
C ASN A 3 17.72 18.97 -12.19
N VAL A 4 18.63 19.52 -13.02
CA VAL A 4 19.33 20.81 -12.83
C VAL A 4 18.48 22.00 -13.32
N ILE A 5 17.35 21.74 -14.01
CA ILE A 5 16.53 22.76 -14.64
C ILE A 5 15.49 23.33 -13.65
N SER A 6 15.02 22.54 -12.68
CA SER A 6 14.05 23.01 -11.69
C SER A 6 14.70 23.70 -10.49
N LYS A 7 14.40 24.99 -10.28
CA LYS A 7 14.78 25.73 -9.06
C LYS A 7 14.31 24.97 -7.81
N ARG A 8 15.21 24.86 -6.83
CA ARG A 8 15.00 24.14 -5.57
C ARG A 8 14.71 25.12 -4.44
N CYS A 9 14.13 24.58 -3.38
CA CYS A 9 14.04 25.27 -2.11
C CYS A 9 15.44 25.74 -1.68
N GLN A 10 15.53 26.96 -1.17
CA GLN A 10 16.79 27.56 -0.76
C GLN A 10 17.33 26.99 0.56
N PHE A 11 16.49 26.27 1.31
CA PHE A 11 16.96 25.54 2.48
C PHE A 11 17.97 24.47 2.06
N ASP A 12 19.11 24.43 2.75
CA ASP A 12 20.22 23.57 2.37
C ASP A 12 19.84 22.09 2.39
N GLY A 13 20.33 21.33 1.41
CA GLY A 13 19.95 19.94 1.19
C GLY A 13 18.49 19.69 0.75
N CYS A 14 17.65 20.72 0.62
CA CYS A 14 16.25 20.53 0.25
C CYS A 14 16.06 20.33 -1.27
N THR A 15 15.53 19.19 -1.67
CA THR A 15 15.24 18.86 -3.08
C THR A 15 13.84 19.28 -3.54
N LYS A 16 13.00 19.79 -2.63
CA LYS A 16 11.61 20.15 -2.92
C LYS A 16 11.51 21.44 -3.74
N ARG A 17 10.49 21.52 -4.60
CA ARG A 17 10.18 22.73 -5.36
C ARG A 17 9.73 23.86 -4.43
N PRO A 18 10.26 25.09 -4.58
CA PRO A 18 9.84 26.22 -3.78
C PRO A 18 8.50 26.76 -4.29
N ALA A 19 7.62 27.11 -3.37
CA ALA A 19 6.33 27.76 -3.63
C ALA A 19 6.08 28.98 -2.76
N PHE A 20 6.83 29.15 -1.66
CA PHE A 20 6.62 30.16 -0.63
C PHE A 20 7.72 31.22 -0.62
N ASN A 21 7.34 32.45 -0.28
CA ASN A 21 8.23 33.57 -0.02
C ASN A 21 7.48 34.68 0.75
N THR A 22 8.14 35.79 1.06
CA THR A 22 7.51 36.99 1.64
C THR A 22 6.42 37.57 0.72
N LYS A 23 5.42 38.23 1.33
CA LYS A 23 4.35 38.92 0.60
C LYS A 23 4.95 39.94 -0.38
N GLY A 24 4.41 40.00 -1.61
CA GLY A 24 4.92 40.86 -2.69
C GLY A 24 6.07 40.27 -3.52
N SER A 25 6.72 39.20 -3.07
CA SER A 25 7.78 38.55 -3.85
C SER A 25 7.22 37.82 -5.08
N THR A 26 7.84 38.01 -6.24
CA THR A 26 7.48 37.32 -7.50
C THR A 26 8.14 35.95 -7.66
N LYS A 27 9.21 35.67 -6.90
CA LYS A 27 9.99 34.44 -6.96
C LYS A 27 9.79 33.64 -5.67
N ALA A 28 9.42 32.36 -5.77
CA ALA A 28 9.38 31.47 -4.62
C ALA A 28 10.78 31.01 -4.21
N ARG A 29 11.05 30.97 -2.92
CA ARG A 29 12.36 30.58 -2.34
C ARG A 29 12.28 29.35 -1.45
N PHE A 30 11.13 29.10 -0.82
CA PHE A 30 10.97 28.03 0.18
C PHE A 30 9.85 27.05 -0.19
N CYS A 31 9.98 25.78 0.21
CA CYS A 31 8.92 24.79 0.08
C CYS A 31 7.93 24.88 1.26
N ALA A 32 6.85 24.09 1.22
CA ALA A 32 5.83 24.12 2.28
C ALA A 32 6.35 23.76 3.68
N GLN A 33 7.41 22.94 3.76
CA GLN A 33 8.04 22.55 5.02
C GLN A 33 9.00 23.59 5.57
N HIS A 34 9.60 24.42 4.69
CA HIS A 34 10.59 25.42 5.07
C HIS A 34 10.03 26.85 4.98
N LYS A 35 8.70 27.01 5.02
CA LYS A 35 8.07 28.33 5.08
C LYS A 35 8.05 28.82 6.52
N THR A 36 8.24 30.11 6.75
CA THR A 36 7.89 30.74 8.03
C THR A 36 6.39 31.06 8.07
N PRO A 37 5.79 31.33 9.25
CA PRO A 37 4.38 31.75 9.36
C PRO A 37 4.03 32.97 8.50
N GLU A 38 4.98 33.90 8.33
CA GLU A 38 4.82 35.12 7.51
C GLU A 38 4.94 34.88 6.00
N MET A 39 5.47 33.72 5.58
CA MET A 39 5.64 33.41 4.16
C MET A 39 4.33 32.93 3.53
N VAL A 40 4.01 33.52 2.37
CA VAL A 40 2.86 33.18 1.56
C VAL A 40 3.28 32.37 0.33
N ASN A 41 2.41 31.49 -0.17
CA ASN A 41 2.66 30.84 -1.46
C ASN A 41 2.59 31.89 -2.57
N VAL A 42 3.70 32.19 -3.25
CA VAL A 42 3.79 33.21 -4.31
C VAL A 42 3.64 32.62 -5.72
N LYS A 43 3.52 31.29 -5.84
CA LYS A 43 3.30 30.59 -7.12
C LYS A 43 1.82 30.53 -7.51
N SER A 44 0.94 30.32 -6.53
CA SER A 44 -0.50 30.27 -6.76
C SER A 44 -1.07 31.70 -6.85
N LYS A 45 -1.89 31.99 -7.86
CA LYS A 45 -2.62 33.28 -7.91
C LYS A 45 -3.57 33.39 -6.70
N ARG A 46 -3.75 34.61 -6.19
CA ARG A 46 -4.65 34.91 -5.07
C ARG A 46 -5.86 35.71 -5.52
N CYS A 47 -6.89 35.66 -4.70
CA CYS A 47 -8.02 36.54 -4.81
C CYS A 47 -7.53 37.99 -4.85
N GLN A 48 -8.13 38.80 -5.72
CA GLN A 48 -7.74 40.18 -5.92
C GLN A 48 -8.20 41.11 -4.78
N PHE A 49 -9.16 40.65 -3.97
CA PHE A 49 -9.54 41.38 -2.76
C PHE A 49 -8.36 41.45 -1.79
N ASP A 50 -8.15 42.63 -1.20
CA ASP A 50 -6.98 42.91 -0.36
C ASP A 50 -6.94 41.99 0.86
N GLU A 51 -5.73 41.60 1.26
CA GLU A 51 -5.47 40.61 2.33
C GLU A 51 -6.08 39.21 2.13
N CYS A 52 -6.73 38.92 1.00
CA CYS A 52 -7.34 37.61 0.78
C CYS A 52 -6.32 36.56 0.32
N THR A 53 -6.08 35.55 1.16
CA THR A 53 -5.15 34.45 0.85
C THR A 53 -5.81 33.28 0.11
N LYS A 54 -7.12 33.34 -0.19
CA LYS A 54 -7.86 32.28 -0.87
C LYS A 54 -7.52 32.22 -2.36
N ILE A 55 -7.55 31.00 -2.91
CA ILE A 55 -7.37 30.76 -4.35
C ILE A 55 -8.61 31.27 -5.09
N PRO A 56 -8.46 32.11 -6.13
CA PRO A 56 -9.59 32.61 -6.88
C PRO A 56 -10.16 31.52 -7.79
N ALA A 57 -11.47 31.56 -7.97
CA ALA A 57 -12.22 30.68 -8.87
C ALA A 57 -13.23 31.44 -9.73
N PHE A 58 -13.61 32.66 -9.32
CA PHE A 58 -14.69 33.43 -9.92
C PHE A 58 -14.16 34.61 -10.72
N ASN A 59 -14.90 34.95 -11.77
CA ASN A 59 -14.75 36.19 -12.53
C ASN A 59 -16.03 36.45 -13.37
N THR A 60 -16.01 37.47 -14.21
CA THR A 60 -17.05 37.70 -15.20
C THR A 60 -17.16 36.56 -16.21
N GLU A 61 -18.35 36.41 -16.81
CA GLU A 61 -18.57 35.43 -17.87
C GLU A 61 -17.66 35.68 -19.08
N GLY A 62 -17.21 34.60 -19.73
CA GLY A 62 -16.25 34.65 -20.84
C GLY A 62 -14.78 34.89 -20.44
N SER A 63 -14.50 35.27 -19.20
CA SER A 63 -13.11 35.47 -18.76
C SER A 63 -12.36 34.15 -18.52
N ASN A 64 -11.14 34.05 -19.07
CA ASN A 64 -10.20 32.97 -18.77
C ASN A 64 -9.37 33.18 -17.49
N GLN A 65 -9.50 34.35 -16.85
CA GLN A 65 -8.78 34.68 -15.62
C GLN A 65 -9.65 34.45 -14.38
N ARG A 66 -9.07 33.83 -13.35
CA ARG A 66 -9.67 33.68 -12.02
C ARG A 66 -9.21 34.83 -11.14
N ARG A 67 -10.11 35.73 -10.72
CA ARG A 67 -9.76 36.95 -9.98
C ARG A 67 -10.30 36.95 -8.55
N PHE A 68 -11.45 36.35 -8.30
CA PHE A 68 -12.12 36.42 -6.99
C PHE A 68 -12.36 35.03 -6.38
N CYS A 69 -12.36 34.92 -5.06
CA CYS A 69 -12.74 33.70 -4.35
C CYS A 69 -14.25 33.68 -4.08
N ALA A 70 -14.77 32.56 -3.56
CA ALA A 70 -16.21 32.41 -3.30
C ALA A 70 -16.80 33.46 -2.35
N GLN A 71 -16.00 34.00 -1.43
CA GLN A 71 -16.43 35.05 -0.49
C GLN A 71 -16.41 36.45 -1.10
N HIS A 72 -15.60 36.69 -2.13
CA HIS A 72 -15.42 38.00 -2.75
C HIS A 72 -15.96 38.05 -4.17
N LYS A 73 -16.86 37.13 -4.53
CA LYS A 73 -17.56 37.16 -5.82
C LYS A 73 -18.78 38.07 -5.73
N THR A 74 -19.09 38.81 -6.79
CA THR A 74 -20.39 39.48 -6.93
C THR A 74 -21.44 38.48 -7.44
N PRO A 75 -22.75 38.80 -7.35
CA PRO A 75 -23.82 37.96 -7.91
C PRO A 75 -23.66 37.68 -9.41
N GLU A 76 -23.13 38.64 -10.17
CA GLU A 76 -22.85 38.55 -11.61
C GLU A 76 -21.62 37.68 -11.95
N MET A 77 -20.75 37.42 -10.97
CA MET A 77 -19.54 36.63 -11.19
C MET A 77 -19.83 35.13 -11.17
N VAL A 78 -19.22 34.44 -12.13
CA VAL A 78 -19.39 33.03 -12.38
C VAL A 78 -18.09 32.26 -12.10
N ASP A 79 -18.20 30.97 -11.77
CA ASP A 79 -17.04 30.11 -11.56
C ASP A 79 -16.35 29.81 -12.90
N VAL A 80 -15.21 30.45 -13.15
CA VAL A 80 -14.39 30.26 -14.36
C VAL A 80 -13.25 29.25 -14.15
N LYS A 81 -13.16 28.67 -12.96
CA LYS A 81 -12.22 27.58 -12.65
C LYS A 81 -12.80 26.22 -13.07
N ASN A 82 -14.06 25.98 -12.71
CA ASN A 82 -14.73 24.72 -12.96
C ASN A 82 -15.57 24.81 -14.24
N LYS A 83 -15.58 23.73 -15.03
CA LYS A 83 -16.42 23.67 -16.22
C LYS A 83 -17.88 23.61 -15.83
N ARG A 84 -18.71 24.32 -16.60
CA ARG A 84 -20.17 24.34 -16.46
C ARG A 84 -20.80 23.59 -17.63
N CYS A 85 -22.04 23.16 -17.42
CA CYS A 85 -22.90 22.66 -18.46
C CYS A 85 -22.97 23.68 -19.62
N GLN A 86 -22.94 23.19 -20.85
CA GLN A 86 -22.94 24.01 -22.05
C GLN A 86 -24.32 24.63 -22.34
N PHE A 87 -25.37 24.14 -21.69
CA PHE A 87 -26.70 24.77 -21.73
C PHE A 87 -26.65 26.15 -21.08
N ASP A 88 -27.25 27.14 -21.75
CA ASP A 88 -27.17 28.55 -21.36
C ASP A 88 -27.75 28.78 -19.95
N GLY A 89 -27.07 29.61 -19.17
CA GLY A 89 -27.43 29.87 -17.76
C GLY A 89 -27.25 28.70 -16.79
N CYS A 90 -26.81 27.51 -17.23
CA CYS A 90 -26.66 26.36 -16.33
C CYS A 90 -25.36 26.41 -15.53
N THR A 91 -25.46 26.43 -14.20
CA THR A 91 -24.30 26.45 -13.29
C THR A 91 -23.82 25.07 -12.85
N LYS A 92 -24.55 24.00 -13.23
CA LYS A 92 -24.22 22.62 -12.84
C LYS A 92 -22.99 22.11 -13.59
N GLN A 93 -22.18 21.29 -12.92
CA GLN A 93 -21.04 20.65 -13.58
C GLN A 93 -21.52 19.65 -14.64
N PRO A 94 -20.85 19.60 -15.81
CA PRO A 94 -21.19 18.64 -16.83
C PRO A 94 -20.58 17.28 -16.51
N ILE A 95 -21.38 16.23 -16.71
CA ILE A 95 -20.93 14.82 -16.62
C ILE A 95 -21.33 14.02 -17.86
N PHE A 96 -22.31 14.49 -18.65
CA PHE A 96 -22.82 13.83 -19.83
C PHE A 96 -22.23 14.39 -21.13
N ASN A 97 -22.07 13.52 -22.11
CA ASN A 97 -21.82 13.87 -23.51
C ASN A 97 -22.17 12.67 -24.43
N THR A 98 -21.90 12.78 -25.73
CA THR A 98 -21.99 11.65 -26.65
C THR A 98 -20.97 10.56 -26.31
N GLU A 99 -21.29 9.32 -26.68
CA GLU A 99 -20.41 8.17 -26.52
C GLU A 99 -19.04 8.39 -27.18
N GLY A 100 -17.97 7.86 -26.56
CA GLY A 100 -16.57 8.07 -27.00
C GLY A 100 -15.97 9.44 -26.67
N SER A 101 -16.77 10.41 -26.20
CA SER A 101 -16.23 11.73 -25.81
C SER A 101 -15.47 11.69 -24.49
N SER A 102 -14.22 12.17 -24.46
CA SER A 102 -13.42 12.29 -23.22
C SER A 102 -13.79 13.50 -22.34
N LYS A 103 -14.59 14.44 -22.86
CA LYS A 103 -14.96 15.69 -22.19
C LYS A 103 -16.47 15.76 -22.02
N ALA A 104 -16.95 15.87 -20.79
CA ALA A 104 -18.35 16.15 -20.51
C ALA A 104 -18.74 17.58 -20.92
N ARG A 105 -19.96 17.73 -21.44
CA ARG A 105 -20.52 19.01 -21.90
C ARG A 105 -21.85 19.37 -21.24
N PHE A 106 -22.65 18.37 -20.85
CA PHE A 106 -24.00 18.60 -20.30
C PHE A 106 -24.17 18.01 -18.90
N CYS A 107 -25.05 18.61 -18.09
CA CYS A 107 -25.43 18.07 -16.79
C CYS A 107 -26.62 17.11 -16.93
N ALA A 108 -27.01 16.44 -15.83
CA ALA A 108 -28.10 15.46 -15.84
C ALA A 108 -29.45 16.00 -16.35
N GLN A 109 -29.72 17.29 -16.12
CA GLN A 109 -30.97 17.95 -16.57
C GLN A 109 -30.96 18.33 -18.05
N HIS A 110 -29.79 18.52 -18.64
CA HIS A 110 -29.63 18.97 -20.02
C HIS A 110 -29.00 17.90 -20.90
N LYS A 111 -29.07 16.63 -20.49
CA LYS A 111 -28.65 15.49 -21.31
C LYS A 111 -29.78 15.12 -22.28
N THR A 112 -29.44 14.77 -23.51
CA THR A 112 -30.40 14.11 -24.42
C THR A 112 -30.45 12.60 -24.11
N PRO A 113 -31.46 11.86 -24.62
CA PRO A 113 -31.52 10.41 -24.45
C PRO A 113 -30.28 9.66 -24.97
N GLU A 114 -29.64 10.19 -26.02
CA GLU A 114 -28.43 9.63 -26.65
C GLU A 114 -27.13 9.94 -25.86
N MET A 115 -27.17 10.84 -24.88
CA MET A 115 -25.99 11.21 -24.10
C MET A 115 -25.76 10.27 -22.92
N VAL A 116 -24.49 9.87 -22.77
CA VAL A 116 -23.99 8.97 -21.72
C VAL A 116 -23.14 9.73 -20.71
N ASP A 117 -23.04 9.21 -19.47
CA ASP A 117 -22.10 9.74 -18.48
C ASP A 117 -20.67 9.38 -18.93
N VAL A 118 -19.86 10.40 -19.22
CA VAL A 118 -18.48 10.24 -19.71
C VAL A 118 -17.43 10.50 -18.61
N LYS A 119 -17.88 10.71 -17.37
CA LYS A 119 -17.02 10.97 -16.20
C LYS A 119 -17.00 9.83 -15.21
N SER A 120 -18.15 9.24 -14.95
CA SER A 120 -18.25 8.07 -14.08
C SER A 120 -17.72 6.84 -14.82
N LYS A 121 -17.00 5.97 -14.10
CA LYS A 121 -16.62 4.65 -14.63
C LYS A 121 -17.90 3.86 -14.88
N GLN A 122 -18.06 3.36 -16.09
CA GLN A 122 -19.16 2.46 -16.45
C GLN A 122 -18.89 1.06 -15.88
N CYS A 123 -19.95 0.27 -15.75
CA CYS A 123 -19.84 -1.13 -15.42
C CYS A 123 -18.93 -1.84 -16.43
N GLN A 124 -18.05 -2.72 -15.95
CA GLN A 124 -17.12 -3.47 -16.79
C GLN A 124 -17.79 -4.58 -17.62
N PHE A 125 -19.04 -4.91 -17.31
CA PHE A 125 -19.78 -5.93 -18.05
C PHE A 125 -20.10 -5.43 -19.47
N ASP A 126 -19.80 -6.24 -20.47
CA ASP A 126 -19.95 -5.88 -21.88
C ASP A 126 -21.37 -5.43 -22.23
N GLY A 127 -21.47 -4.26 -22.88
CA GLY A 127 -22.74 -3.64 -23.24
C GLY A 127 -23.49 -2.96 -22.10
N CYS A 128 -22.97 -2.95 -20.87
CA CYS A 128 -23.62 -2.31 -19.73
C CYS A 128 -23.27 -0.82 -19.61
N GLN A 129 -24.23 0.06 -19.91
CA GLN A 129 -24.03 1.52 -19.78
C GLN A 129 -24.31 2.07 -18.37
N THR A 130 -24.64 1.20 -17.41
CA THR A 130 -24.91 1.65 -16.04
C THR A 130 -23.61 2.00 -15.31
N ARG A 131 -23.69 2.95 -14.39
CA ARG A 131 -22.54 3.39 -13.60
C ARG A 131 -22.05 2.28 -12.66
N ALA A 132 -20.74 2.05 -12.63
CA ALA A 132 -20.11 1.20 -11.63
C ALA A 132 -20.25 1.82 -10.23
N SER A 133 -20.79 1.04 -9.30
CA SER A 133 -21.04 1.42 -7.90
C SER A 133 -20.65 0.34 -6.88
N TYR A 134 -20.38 -0.87 -7.35
CA TYR A 134 -19.94 -2.04 -6.60
C TYR A 134 -18.52 -2.42 -7.02
N GLY A 135 -17.74 -2.89 -6.06
CA GLY A 135 -16.39 -3.38 -6.27
C GLY A 135 -15.84 -4.07 -5.04
N LEU A 136 -14.66 -4.65 -5.16
CA LEU A 136 -13.95 -5.26 -4.04
C LEU A 136 -13.59 -4.21 -2.98
N PRO A 137 -13.68 -4.52 -1.68
CA PRO A 137 -13.26 -3.62 -0.61
C PRO A 137 -11.84 -3.07 -0.85
N GLY A 138 -11.66 -1.75 -0.74
CA GLY A 138 -10.40 -1.04 -1.03
C GLY A 138 -10.17 -0.70 -2.51
N HIS A 139 -10.86 -1.35 -3.45
CA HIS A 139 -10.65 -1.16 -4.89
C HIS A 139 -11.64 -0.15 -5.51
N GLN A 140 -11.39 0.25 -6.76
CA GLN A 140 -12.37 1.08 -7.48
C GLN A 140 -13.63 0.25 -7.73
N ALA A 141 -14.79 0.90 -7.81
CA ALA A 141 -16.00 0.24 -8.26
C ALA A 141 -15.86 -0.13 -9.75
N GLU A 142 -16.22 -1.37 -10.10
CA GLU A 142 -16.10 -1.91 -11.46
C GLU A 142 -17.44 -2.42 -11.98
N HIS A 143 -18.37 -2.79 -11.10
CA HIS A 143 -19.66 -3.33 -11.48
C HIS A 143 -20.84 -2.47 -11.00
N CYS A 144 -21.98 -2.60 -11.66
CA CYS A 144 -23.24 -2.02 -11.22
C CYS A 144 -23.97 -2.97 -10.26
N PHE A 145 -25.16 -2.60 -9.79
CA PHE A 145 -25.93 -3.43 -8.85
C PHE A 145 -26.27 -4.81 -9.42
N THR A 146 -26.64 -4.90 -10.69
CA THR A 146 -27.09 -6.15 -11.33
C THR A 146 -25.93 -7.07 -11.73
N HIS A 147 -24.74 -6.51 -11.96
CA HIS A 147 -23.54 -7.25 -12.37
C HIS A 147 -22.52 -7.38 -11.24
N ARG A 148 -22.88 -7.00 -10.01
CA ARG A 148 -21.98 -7.13 -8.86
C ARG A 148 -21.66 -8.60 -8.60
N GLN A 149 -20.42 -8.86 -8.20
CA GLN A 149 -20.03 -10.17 -7.72
C GLN A 149 -20.40 -10.34 -6.24
N VAL A 150 -20.42 -11.59 -5.76
CA VAL A 150 -20.94 -11.97 -4.42
C VAL A 150 -20.22 -11.26 -3.27
N ASN A 151 -18.95 -10.94 -3.50
CA ASN A 151 -17.97 -10.32 -2.62
C ASN A 151 -17.82 -8.81 -2.82
N GLU A 152 -18.57 -8.21 -3.75
CA GLU A 152 -18.48 -6.79 -4.01
C GLU A 152 -19.47 -5.99 -3.18
N VAL A 153 -19.00 -4.84 -2.71
CA VAL A 153 -19.77 -3.95 -1.86
C VAL A 153 -19.95 -2.59 -2.50
N SER A 154 -21.05 -1.94 -2.16
CA SER A 154 -21.25 -0.55 -2.54
C SER A 154 -20.22 0.35 -1.84
N LYS A 155 -19.75 1.40 -2.52
CA LYS A 155 -18.73 2.33 -1.98
C LYS A 155 -17.48 1.61 -1.43
N PRO A 156 -16.79 0.79 -2.24
CA PRO A 156 -15.71 -0.10 -1.78
C PRO A 156 -14.55 0.58 -1.04
N ARG A 157 -14.36 1.89 -1.19
CA ARG A 157 -13.27 2.66 -0.55
C ARG A 157 -13.73 3.51 0.65
N LYS A 158 -14.95 3.29 1.15
CA LYS A 158 -15.49 4.07 2.27
C LYS A 158 -14.55 3.91 3.47
N LYS A 159 -14.15 5.04 4.05
CA LYS A 159 -13.37 5.07 5.27
C LYS A 159 -14.29 4.99 6.48
N CYS A 160 -13.74 4.50 7.58
CA CYS A 160 -14.42 4.51 8.86
C CYS A 160 -15.01 5.90 9.15
N ILE A 161 -16.24 5.94 9.65
CA ILE A 161 -16.95 7.18 9.98
C ILE A 161 -16.32 7.94 11.16
N GLU A 162 -15.54 7.23 11.99
CA GLU A 162 -14.86 7.81 13.15
C GLU A 162 -13.90 8.92 12.73
N SER A 163 -13.97 10.04 13.47
CA SER A 163 -13.24 11.26 13.09
C SER A 163 -11.73 11.02 13.10
N GLY A 164 -11.07 11.36 11.99
CA GLY A 164 -9.62 11.17 11.85
C GLY A 164 -9.18 9.74 11.52
N CYS A 165 -10.11 8.78 11.42
CA CYS A 165 -9.78 7.41 11.03
C CYS A 165 -9.64 7.28 9.50
N ASN A 166 -8.48 6.79 9.05
CA ASN A 166 -8.22 6.54 7.63
C ASN A 166 -8.32 5.05 7.24
N GLN A 167 -8.73 4.20 8.18
CA GLN A 167 -8.94 2.77 7.94
C GLN A 167 -10.20 2.55 7.10
N LEU A 168 -10.22 1.43 6.37
CA LEU A 168 -11.40 1.04 5.59
C LEU A 168 -12.56 0.70 6.55
N ALA A 169 -13.77 1.14 6.22
CA ALA A 169 -14.96 0.69 6.92
C ALA A 169 -15.26 -0.74 6.49
N THR A 170 -15.23 -1.70 7.41
CA THR A 170 -15.42 -3.14 7.17
C THR A 170 -16.64 -3.71 7.89
N HIS A 171 -17.14 -3.02 8.92
CA HIS A 171 -18.22 -3.46 9.79
C HIS A 171 -19.43 -2.53 9.73
N GLY A 172 -20.60 -3.11 9.95
CA GLY A 172 -21.85 -2.36 10.11
C GLY A 172 -23.08 -3.27 10.13
N ILE A 173 -24.26 -2.66 10.24
CA ILE A 173 -25.54 -3.39 10.29
C ILE A 173 -26.13 -3.53 8.87
N LEU A 174 -26.36 -2.41 8.20
CA LEU A 174 -26.91 -2.38 6.83
C LEU A 174 -25.85 -2.04 5.78
N ARG A 175 -24.81 -1.32 6.19
CA ARG A 175 -23.71 -0.83 5.35
C ARG A 175 -22.46 -0.74 6.20
N HIS A 176 -21.30 -0.93 5.58
CA HIS A 176 -20.03 -0.79 6.28
C HIS A 176 -19.82 0.67 6.66
N GLU A 177 -19.60 0.94 7.93
CA GLU A 177 -19.46 2.29 8.51
C GLU A 177 -18.22 2.39 9.40
N HIS A 178 -17.89 1.33 10.14
CA HIS A 178 -16.76 1.29 11.07
C HIS A 178 -15.66 0.35 10.58
N CYS A 179 -14.42 0.62 10.98
CA CYS A 179 -13.33 -0.36 10.86
C CYS A 179 -13.36 -1.31 12.06
N GLU A 180 -12.59 -2.39 12.01
CA GLU A 180 -12.49 -3.39 13.09
C GLU A 180 -12.19 -2.79 14.48
N LYS A 181 -11.41 -1.70 14.54
CA LYS A 181 -11.07 -1.04 15.81
C LYS A 181 -12.18 -0.15 16.38
N HIS A 182 -13.15 0.23 15.56
CA HIS A 182 -14.24 1.15 15.94
C HIS A 182 -15.61 0.48 15.80
N VAL A 183 -15.64 -0.86 15.79
CA VAL A 183 -16.87 -1.65 15.72
C VAL A 183 -17.77 -1.29 16.89
N GLN A 184 -19.04 -1.06 16.59
CA GLN A 184 -20.08 -0.86 17.59
C GLN A 184 -20.80 -2.17 17.91
N GLU A 185 -21.45 -2.21 19.06
CA GLU A 185 -22.22 -3.38 19.50
C GLU A 185 -23.28 -3.77 18.46
N GLY A 186 -23.29 -5.04 18.06
CA GLY A 186 -24.22 -5.57 17.06
C GLY A 186 -23.83 -5.36 15.60
N GLU A 187 -22.71 -4.70 15.31
CA GLU A 187 -22.19 -4.62 13.95
C GLU A 187 -21.54 -5.92 13.50
N LEU A 188 -21.73 -6.27 12.22
CA LEU A 188 -21.18 -7.48 11.62
C LEU A 188 -20.08 -7.12 10.62
N ASN A 189 -19.10 -8.00 10.46
CA ASN A 189 -18.15 -7.89 9.35
C ASN A 189 -18.92 -8.09 8.04
N MET A 190 -18.89 -7.08 7.17
CA MET A 190 -19.66 -7.08 5.92
C MET A 190 -18.86 -7.59 4.73
N PHE A 191 -17.57 -7.86 4.90
CA PHE A 191 -16.63 -8.18 3.83
C PHE A 191 -16.09 -9.60 3.90
N GLU A 192 -15.83 -10.10 5.10
CA GLU A 192 -15.28 -11.42 5.29
C GLU A 192 -16.38 -12.48 5.27
N ARG A 193 -16.11 -13.55 4.54
CA ARG A 193 -16.94 -14.75 4.52
C ARG A 193 -16.04 -15.99 4.52
N PRO A 194 -16.52 -17.15 4.98
CA PRO A 194 -15.78 -18.39 4.89
C PRO A 194 -15.50 -18.74 3.42
N CYS A 195 -14.23 -18.96 3.08
CA CYS A 195 -13.82 -19.46 1.76
C CYS A 195 -14.36 -20.88 1.52
N LEU A 196 -14.89 -21.18 0.33
CA LEU A 196 -15.39 -22.53 0.05
C LEU A 196 -14.32 -23.62 0.04
N MET A 197 -13.05 -23.26 -0.19
CA MET A 197 -11.94 -24.22 -0.26
C MET A 197 -11.26 -24.43 1.09
N CYS A 198 -10.97 -23.35 1.84
CA CYS A 198 -10.22 -23.43 3.10
C CYS A 198 -11.04 -23.10 4.35
N ASN A 199 -12.29 -22.67 4.18
CA ASN A 199 -13.25 -22.31 5.23
C ASN A 199 -12.80 -21.17 6.18
N LEU A 200 -11.70 -20.49 5.88
CA LEU A 200 -11.23 -19.34 6.65
C LEU A 200 -12.04 -18.08 6.27
N PRO A 201 -12.47 -17.27 7.26
CA PRO A 201 -13.04 -15.96 7.00
C PRO A 201 -12.04 -15.08 6.24
N SER A 202 -12.44 -14.60 5.07
CA SER A 202 -11.60 -13.73 4.25
C SER A 202 -12.46 -12.89 3.31
N ILE A 203 -11.88 -11.81 2.77
CA ILE A 203 -12.48 -11.09 1.65
C ILE A 203 -12.37 -12.01 0.44
N LEU A 204 -13.50 -12.62 0.09
CA LEU A 204 -13.54 -13.55 -1.03
C LEU A 204 -13.35 -12.78 -2.34
N VAL A 205 -12.80 -13.44 -3.34
CA VAL A 205 -12.60 -12.96 -4.69
C VAL A 205 -13.60 -13.69 -5.61
N ARG A 206 -13.16 -14.26 -6.72
CA ARG A 206 -14.03 -15.04 -7.61
C ARG A 206 -14.40 -16.38 -6.97
N ASN A 207 -15.54 -16.93 -7.40
CA ASN A 207 -16.03 -18.27 -7.01
C ASN A 207 -16.15 -18.54 -5.49
N ASN A 208 -16.30 -17.50 -4.65
CA ASN A 208 -16.32 -17.61 -3.18
C ASN A 208 -15.05 -18.25 -2.59
N HIS A 209 -13.92 -18.08 -3.25
CA HIS A 209 -12.60 -18.41 -2.71
C HIS A 209 -11.93 -17.15 -2.16
N CYS A 210 -11.09 -17.28 -1.14
CA CYS A 210 -10.23 -16.16 -0.73
C CYS A 210 -9.18 -15.88 -1.81
N GLU A 211 -8.51 -14.73 -1.75
CA GLU A 211 -7.45 -14.35 -2.71
C GLU A 211 -6.32 -15.39 -2.82
N TYR A 212 -6.18 -16.27 -1.82
CA TYR A 212 -5.21 -17.36 -1.76
C TYR A 212 -5.71 -18.68 -2.37
N CYS A 213 -7.02 -18.89 -2.41
CA CYS A 213 -7.65 -20.11 -2.95
C CYS A 213 -8.18 -19.91 -4.38
N ASP A 214 -8.17 -18.68 -4.88
CA ASP A 214 -8.49 -18.33 -6.27
C ASP A 214 -7.19 -18.18 -7.10
N PRO A 215 -6.96 -19.07 -8.09
CA PRO A 215 -5.71 -19.07 -8.86
C PRO A 215 -5.42 -17.78 -9.64
N GLU A 216 -6.44 -16.97 -9.95
CA GLU A 216 -6.29 -15.73 -10.71
C GLU A 216 -6.02 -14.50 -9.81
N ALA A 217 -6.66 -14.40 -8.64
CA ALA A 217 -6.47 -13.29 -7.71
C ALA A 217 -5.11 -13.32 -6.96
N PHE A 218 -4.55 -14.52 -6.79
CA PHE A 218 -3.33 -14.81 -6.03
C PHE A 218 -2.06 -14.10 -6.52
N GLN A 219 -2.05 -13.54 -7.72
CA GLN A 219 -0.82 -13.03 -8.34
C GLN A 219 -0.24 -11.72 -7.76
N SER A 220 -0.82 -11.04 -6.74
CA SER A 220 -0.60 -9.57 -6.62
C SER A 220 -0.11 -8.85 -5.35
N SER A 221 0.17 -9.39 -4.14
CA SER A 221 0.84 -8.48 -3.14
C SER A 221 1.72 -8.97 -1.97
N ARG A 222 1.73 -10.23 -1.52
CA ARG A 222 2.62 -10.67 -0.41
C ARG A 222 3.49 -11.86 -0.82
N LEU A 223 2.85 -12.88 -1.39
CA LEU A 223 3.57 -14.01 -1.96
C LEU A 223 4.43 -13.63 -3.19
N ALA A 224 4.27 -12.45 -3.78
CA ALA A 224 5.11 -12.03 -4.91
C ALA A 224 6.58 -11.86 -4.53
N LYS A 225 6.90 -11.34 -3.34
CA LYS A 225 8.30 -11.15 -2.89
C LYS A 225 8.90 -12.46 -2.40
N GLN A 226 8.13 -13.23 -1.63
CA GLN A 226 8.52 -14.58 -1.22
C GLN A 226 8.73 -15.48 -2.46
N ASN A 227 7.79 -15.49 -3.42
CA ASN A 227 7.97 -16.19 -4.70
C ASN A 227 9.14 -15.62 -5.50
N ALA A 228 9.39 -14.32 -5.51
CA ALA A 228 10.57 -13.77 -6.20
C ALA A 228 11.89 -14.27 -5.58
N VAL A 229 11.96 -14.37 -4.25
CA VAL A 229 13.11 -14.99 -3.55
C VAL A 229 13.20 -16.47 -3.90
N ARG A 230 12.08 -17.21 -3.81
CA ARG A 230 11.99 -18.63 -4.13
C ARG A 230 12.43 -18.92 -5.56
N ASP A 231 11.85 -18.24 -6.54
CA ASP A 231 12.09 -18.43 -7.96
C ASP A 231 13.54 -18.05 -8.31
N PHE A 232 14.09 -17.00 -7.67
CA PHE A 232 15.51 -16.68 -7.78
C PHE A 232 16.39 -17.81 -7.24
N LEU A 233 16.12 -18.34 -6.06
CA LEU A 233 16.91 -19.42 -5.45
C LEU A 233 16.81 -20.72 -6.26
N LEU A 234 15.61 -21.10 -6.74
CA LEU A 234 15.40 -22.24 -7.64
C LEU A 234 16.21 -22.09 -8.93
N ALA A 235 16.16 -20.91 -9.56
CA ALA A 235 16.91 -20.63 -10.78
C ALA A 235 18.44 -20.72 -10.58
N HIS A 236 18.92 -20.66 -9.34
CA HIS A 236 20.34 -20.74 -8.98
C HIS A 236 20.73 -22.06 -8.28
N GLY A 237 19.87 -23.07 -8.37
CA GLY A 237 20.15 -24.45 -7.99
C GLY A 237 19.93 -24.77 -6.50
N ILE A 238 19.18 -23.95 -5.77
CA ILE A 238 18.78 -24.26 -4.40
C ILE A 238 17.48 -25.08 -4.43
N THR A 239 17.47 -26.21 -3.72
CA THR A 239 16.30 -27.07 -3.55
C THR A 239 15.70 -26.87 -2.16
N PHE A 240 14.38 -26.90 -2.05
CA PHE A 240 13.67 -26.78 -0.78
C PHE A 240 13.12 -28.13 -0.34
N GLU A 241 13.31 -28.46 0.93
CA GLU A 241 12.66 -29.59 1.58
C GLU A 241 11.19 -29.28 1.86
N SER A 242 10.91 -28.05 2.32
CA SER A 242 9.55 -27.54 2.44
C SER A 242 9.49 -26.03 2.23
N VAL A 243 8.30 -25.54 1.85
CA VAL A 243 8.01 -24.12 1.59
C VAL A 243 6.63 -23.81 2.18
N ASP A 244 6.55 -22.89 3.15
CA ASP A 244 5.32 -22.48 3.84
C ASP A 244 4.44 -23.67 4.30
N ARG A 245 5.07 -24.66 4.96
CA ARG A 245 4.38 -25.84 5.49
C ARG A 245 4.56 -25.96 6.99
N VAL A 246 3.51 -26.44 7.65
CA VAL A 246 3.57 -26.79 9.09
C VAL A 246 4.48 -27.98 9.25
N ILE A 247 5.43 -27.89 10.19
CA ILE A 247 6.34 -29.00 10.49
C ILE A 247 5.61 -30.03 11.36
N ASP A 248 5.86 -31.31 11.11
CA ASP A 248 5.31 -32.47 11.85
C ASP A 248 3.78 -32.53 11.98
N GLY A 249 3.04 -32.01 11.00
CA GLY A 249 1.57 -32.13 10.98
C GLY A 249 0.86 -31.50 12.20
N GLY A 250 1.54 -30.63 12.95
CA GLY A 250 1.01 -29.98 14.15
C GLY A 250 1.39 -30.66 15.47
N ALA A 251 2.20 -31.72 15.47
CA ALA A 251 2.56 -32.46 16.69
C ALA A 251 3.38 -31.63 17.71
N CYS A 252 4.12 -30.62 17.24
CA CYS A 252 4.95 -29.75 18.09
C CYS A 252 4.67 -28.24 17.89
N GLY A 253 3.60 -27.87 17.17
CA GLY A 253 3.20 -26.48 16.92
C GLY A 253 2.56 -26.24 15.54
N LEU A 254 1.88 -25.10 15.36
CA LEU A 254 1.26 -24.68 14.08
C LEU A 254 2.22 -23.85 13.20
N GLU A 255 3.50 -23.82 13.54
CA GLU A 255 4.50 -22.93 12.97
C GLU A 255 4.88 -23.32 11.55
N ARG A 256 5.01 -22.31 10.68
CA ARG A 256 5.30 -22.45 9.24
C ARG A 256 6.54 -21.64 8.89
N PRO A 257 7.68 -22.30 8.64
CA PRO A 257 8.85 -21.62 8.10
C PRO A 257 8.64 -21.33 6.61
N ASP A 258 9.14 -20.19 6.16
CA ASP A 258 8.96 -19.75 4.77
C ASP A 258 9.67 -20.68 3.77
N PHE A 259 10.97 -20.94 3.97
CA PHE A 259 11.75 -21.89 3.18
C PHE A 259 12.63 -22.76 4.07
N VAL A 260 12.53 -24.08 3.91
CA VAL A 260 13.38 -25.06 4.59
C VAL A 260 14.32 -25.68 3.56
N ILE A 261 15.62 -25.62 3.82
CA ILE A 261 16.68 -26.12 2.96
C ILE A 261 17.51 -27.12 3.76
N GLN A 262 17.61 -28.35 3.26
CA GLN A 262 18.46 -29.39 3.83
C GLN A 262 19.94 -29.11 3.51
N GLY A 263 20.74 -28.82 4.54
CA GLY A 263 22.20 -28.77 4.46
C GLY A 263 22.84 -30.13 4.75
N ALA A 264 24.18 -30.19 4.68
CA ALA A 264 24.93 -31.42 4.96
C ALA A 264 24.87 -31.84 6.44
N TYR A 265 24.88 -30.86 7.35
CA TYR A 265 24.96 -31.07 8.80
C TYR A 265 23.92 -30.26 9.60
N GLN A 266 23.09 -29.48 8.93
CA GLN A 266 22.11 -28.58 9.55
C GLN A 266 20.94 -28.32 8.62
N ILE A 267 19.83 -27.85 9.18
CA ILE A 267 18.72 -27.28 8.43
C ILE A 267 18.93 -25.76 8.32
N ILE A 268 18.77 -25.22 7.12
CA ILE A 268 18.77 -23.77 6.89
C ILE A 268 17.34 -23.34 6.64
N ILE A 269 16.84 -22.42 7.47
CA ILE A 269 15.52 -21.83 7.33
C ILE A 269 15.69 -20.39 6.86
N VAL A 270 15.06 -20.02 5.74
CA VAL A 270 15.05 -18.64 5.26
C VAL A 270 13.67 -18.04 5.50
N GLU A 271 13.60 -17.00 6.34
CA GLU A 271 12.39 -16.23 6.64
C GLU A 271 12.39 -14.92 5.82
N CYS A 272 11.31 -14.65 5.09
CA CYS A 272 11.14 -13.44 4.29
C CYS A 272 10.44 -12.35 5.10
N ASP A 273 11.23 -11.54 5.80
CA ASP A 273 10.74 -10.55 6.76
C ASP A 273 10.41 -9.20 6.11
N GLU A 274 9.22 -9.11 5.52
CA GLU A 274 8.69 -7.84 5.05
C GLU A 274 8.59 -6.81 6.20
N ASN A 275 8.97 -5.56 5.92
CA ASN A 275 9.06 -4.45 6.88
C ASN A 275 9.89 -4.77 8.14
N GLN A 276 10.89 -5.66 8.05
CA GLN A 276 11.78 -6.04 9.16
C GLN A 276 11.05 -6.65 10.36
N HIS A 277 9.82 -7.13 10.17
CA HIS A 277 9.04 -7.77 11.22
C HIS A 277 8.84 -6.91 12.49
N PHE A 278 8.68 -5.58 12.33
CA PHE A 278 8.69 -4.55 13.38
C PHE A 278 7.60 -4.65 14.49
N HIS A 279 6.76 -5.70 14.48
CA HIS A 279 5.55 -5.81 15.30
C HIS A 279 5.50 -7.02 16.25
N ILE A 280 6.56 -7.82 16.36
CA ILE A 280 6.63 -8.95 17.30
C ILE A 280 7.64 -8.64 18.41
N SER A 281 7.31 -8.99 19.65
CA SER A 281 8.25 -8.94 20.77
C SER A 281 9.38 -9.94 20.52
N LYS A 282 10.64 -9.49 20.64
CA LYS A 282 11.85 -10.32 20.43
C LYS A 282 11.84 -11.63 21.21
N ASP A 283 11.21 -11.64 22.38
CA ASP A 283 11.08 -12.82 23.24
C ASP A 283 10.13 -13.87 22.63
N CYS A 284 9.02 -13.45 22.00
CA CYS A 284 8.09 -14.37 21.34
C CYS A 284 8.64 -14.95 20.04
N GLU A 285 9.43 -14.16 19.30
CA GLU A 285 10.15 -14.63 18.10
C GLU A 285 11.17 -15.71 18.45
N THR A 286 11.97 -15.48 19.49
CA THR A 286 13.01 -16.42 19.93
C THR A 286 12.38 -17.74 20.39
N VAL A 287 11.25 -17.69 21.11
CA VAL A 287 10.49 -18.89 21.49
C VAL A 287 9.96 -19.64 20.26
N ARG A 288 9.48 -18.93 19.24
CA ARG A 288 9.03 -19.53 17.97
C ARG A 288 10.17 -20.25 17.25
N GLU A 289 11.34 -19.64 17.17
CA GLU A 289 12.52 -20.25 16.55
C GLU A 289 13.00 -21.49 17.31
N ILE A 290 12.98 -21.46 18.65
CA ILE A 290 13.30 -22.62 19.49
C ILE A 290 12.32 -23.77 19.19
N ASN A 291 11.01 -23.51 19.20
CA ASN A 291 9.99 -24.54 18.94
C ASN A 291 10.13 -25.14 17.53
N ILE A 292 10.35 -24.31 16.51
CA ILE A 292 10.61 -24.76 15.15
C ILE A 292 11.87 -25.64 15.11
N SER A 293 12.96 -25.22 15.76
CA SER A 293 14.21 -25.98 15.74
C SER A 293 14.09 -27.36 16.37
N GLN A 294 13.29 -27.49 17.43
CA GLN A 294 13.07 -28.75 18.13
C GLN A 294 12.29 -29.77 17.30
N SER A 295 11.47 -29.31 16.34
CA SER A 295 10.73 -30.20 15.44
C SER A 295 11.63 -30.96 14.43
N PHE A 296 12.86 -30.50 14.19
CA PHE A 296 13.80 -31.18 13.30
C PHE A 296 14.61 -32.31 13.98
N GLY A 297 14.07 -32.90 15.04
CA GLY A 297 14.57 -34.14 15.62
C GLY A 297 16.01 -34.07 16.17
N GLY A 298 16.44 -32.90 16.63
CA GLY A 298 17.80 -32.68 17.13
C GLY A 298 18.83 -32.33 16.04
N THR A 299 18.40 -32.09 14.81
CA THR A 299 19.25 -31.51 13.76
C THR A 299 19.50 -30.03 14.04
N PRO A 300 20.76 -29.55 14.01
CA PRO A 300 21.05 -28.13 14.18
C PRO A 300 20.34 -27.26 13.13
N VAL A 301 19.92 -26.05 13.53
CA VAL A 301 19.14 -25.14 12.66
C VAL A 301 19.78 -23.75 12.59
N LEU A 302 19.88 -23.22 11.37
CA LEU A 302 20.29 -21.85 11.08
C LEU A 302 19.13 -21.06 10.48
N PHE A 303 18.66 -20.03 11.19
CA PHE A 303 17.68 -19.07 10.69
C PHE A 303 18.35 -17.92 9.93
N LEU A 304 17.93 -17.70 8.69
CA LEU A 304 18.31 -16.59 7.83
C LEU A 304 17.11 -15.65 7.66
N ARG A 305 17.07 -14.59 8.46
CA ARG A 305 16.01 -13.58 8.46
C ARG A 305 16.31 -12.52 7.41
N PHE A 306 15.69 -12.63 6.24
CA PHE A 306 15.98 -11.80 5.07
C PHE A 306 14.89 -10.75 4.86
N ASN A 307 15.27 -9.46 4.95
CA ASN A 307 14.36 -8.36 4.63
C ASN A 307 14.42 -8.02 3.13
N PRO A 308 13.35 -8.26 2.35
CA PRO A 308 13.28 -7.90 0.93
C PRO A 308 13.01 -6.40 0.69
N ASP A 309 12.63 -5.63 1.72
CA ASP A 309 12.21 -4.22 1.63
C ASP A 309 13.33 -3.22 1.85
N GLU A 310 13.08 -1.93 1.63
CA GLU A 310 14.04 -0.87 1.93
C GLU A 310 14.46 -0.87 3.42
N PHE A 311 15.73 -0.56 3.70
CA PHE A 311 16.30 -0.53 5.05
C PHE A 311 17.25 0.65 5.23
N LYS A 312 17.38 1.14 6.47
CA LYS A 312 18.25 2.27 6.80
C LYS A 312 19.69 1.80 6.97
N ARG A 313 20.62 2.43 6.26
CA ARG A 313 22.05 2.18 6.41
C ARG A 313 22.74 3.21 7.30
N PRO A 314 23.93 2.90 7.86
CA PRO A 314 24.78 3.90 8.50
C PRO A 314 25.06 5.08 7.55
N LYS A 315 25.12 6.31 8.12
CA LYS A 315 25.38 7.53 7.37
C LYS A 315 26.68 7.41 6.54
N GLY A 316 26.61 7.75 5.25
CA GLY A 316 27.77 7.74 4.35
C GLY A 316 27.94 6.47 3.50
N THR A 317 26.91 5.61 3.42
CA THR A 317 26.97 4.36 2.64
C THR A 317 25.99 4.38 1.44
N CYS A 318 26.34 3.67 0.35
CA CYS A 318 25.54 3.63 -0.88
C CYS A 318 24.25 2.79 -0.73
N GLU A 319 23.22 3.03 -1.53
CA GLU A 319 22.04 2.16 -1.55
C GLU A 319 22.38 0.77 -2.12
N ILE A 320 21.78 -0.29 -1.56
CA ILE A 320 21.93 -1.67 -2.05
C ILE A 320 20.61 -2.08 -2.70
N GLY A 321 20.62 -2.33 -4.00
CA GLY A 321 19.44 -2.75 -4.75
C GLY A 321 19.05 -4.21 -4.50
N THR A 322 17.78 -4.56 -4.75
CA THR A 322 17.21 -5.90 -4.53
C THR A 322 18.02 -7.03 -5.15
N SER A 323 18.52 -6.87 -6.38
CA SER A 323 19.29 -7.91 -7.06
C SER A 323 20.62 -8.22 -6.37
N GLU A 324 21.28 -7.21 -5.79
CA GLU A 324 22.51 -7.42 -5.02
C GLU A 324 22.22 -8.14 -3.70
N ARG A 325 21.09 -7.80 -3.06
CA ARG A 325 20.64 -8.48 -1.84
C ARG A 325 20.35 -9.96 -2.03
N LEU A 326 19.68 -10.30 -3.13
CA LEU A 326 19.42 -11.69 -3.51
C LEU A 326 20.71 -12.47 -3.80
N ARG A 327 21.71 -11.83 -4.43
CA ARG A 327 23.04 -12.46 -4.65
C ARG A 327 23.76 -12.79 -3.35
N VAL A 328 23.76 -11.86 -2.40
CA VAL A 328 24.39 -12.09 -1.09
C VAL A 328 23.63 -13.17 -0.32
N LEU A 329 22.29 -13.17 -0.34
CA LEU A 329 21.49 -14.25 0.25
C LEU A 329 21.88 -15.62 -0.33
N LEU A 330 22.01 -15.73 -1.65
CA LEU A 330 22.44 -16.96 -2.32
C LEU A 330 23.87 -17.37 -1.90
N GLN A 331 24.80 -16.42 -1.81
CA GLN A 331 26.18 -16.69 -1.37
C GLN A 331 26.22 -17.20 0.08
N VAL A 332 25.44 -16.58 0.96
CA VAL A 332 25.29 -16.99 2.35
C VAL A 332 24.73 -18.41 2.46
N ILE A 333 23.64 -18.71 1.75
CA ILE A 333 23.07 -20.07 1.72
C ILE A 333 24.12 -21.08 1.25
N LYS A 334 24.80 -20.80 0.12
CA LYS A 334 25.82 -21.70 -0.43
C LYS A 334 27.02 -21.90 0.49
N HIS A 335 27.39 -20.88 1.27
CA HIS A 335 28.45 -20.98 2.25
C HIS A 335 28.08 -21.89 3.43
N HIS A 336 26.84 -21.80 3.92
CA HIS A 336 26.40 -22.56 5.09
C HIS A 336 25.86 -23.97 4.78
N LEU A 337 25.50 -24.25 3.53
CA LEU A 337 25.04 -25.59 3.11
C LEU A 337 26.00 -26.73 3.50
N PRO A 338 27.34 -26.64 3.27
CA PRO A 338 28.29 -27.66 3.68
C PRO A 338 28.90 -27.43 5.07
N GLU A 339 28.54 -26.35 5.77
CA GLU A 339 29.16 -25.95 7.04
C GLU A 339 28.74 -26.89 8.17
N GLU A 340 29.71 -27.35 8.96
CA GLU A 340 29.45 -28.00 10.24
C GLU A 340 29.04 -26.95 11.29
N PRO A 341 27.86 -27.08 11.92
CA PRO A 341 27.33 -26.07 12.82
C PRO A 341 28.09 -26.03 14.15
N SER A 342 28.51 -24.84 14.57
CA SER A 342 29.18 -24.63 15.87
C SER A 342 28.25 -24.77 17.07
N HIS A 343 26.95 -24.53 16.86
CA HIS A 343 25.92 -24.52 17.90
C HIS A 343 24.61 -25.07 17.32
N PHE A 344 23.76 -25.57 18.21
CA PHE A 344 22.48 -26.18 17.84
C PHE A 344 21.54 -25.20 17.13
N LEU A 345 21.38 -23.98 17.66
CA LEU A 345 20.47 -22.98 17.10
C LEU A 345 21.20 -21.65 16.88
N ARG A 346 21.15 -21.18 15.63
CA ARG A 346 21.80 -19.95 15.20
C ARG A 346 20.85 -19.10 14.35
N ARG A 347 21.06 -17.78 14.36
CA ARG A 347 20.26 -16.83 13.57
C ARG A 347 21.14 -15.77 12.93
N MET A 348 20.72 -15.25 11.79
CA MET A 348 21.35 -14.14 11.12
C MET A 348 20.31 -13.23 10.46
N TYR A 349 20.50 -11.92 10.62
CA TYR A 349 19.64 -10.89 10.02
C TYR A 349 20.31 -10.26 8.80
N LEU A 350 19.65 -10.36 7.65
CA LEU A 350 20.12 -9.80 6.38
C LEU A 350 19.26 -8.59 6.00
N TYR A 351 19.94 -7.45 5.80
CA TYR A 351 19.34 -6.19 5.32
C TYR A 351 18.29 -5.57 6.26
N TYR A 352 18.48 -5.69 7.57
CA TYR A 352 17.77 -4.92 8.58
C TYR A 352 18.38 -3.53 8.77
N ASP A 353 17.67 -2.62 9.44
CA ASP A 353 18.19 -1.28 9.79
C ASP A 353 19.55 -1.41 10.51
N GLY A 354 20.58 -0.77 9.94
CA GLY A 354 21.95 -0.81 10.46
C GLY A 354 22.83 -1.92 9.88
N PHE A 355 22.36 -2.71 8.91
CA PHE A 355 23.12 -3.83 8.32
C PHE A 355 24.50 -3.41 7.77
N THR A 356 25.52 -4.18 8.15
CA THR A 356 26.92 -4.09 7.72
C THR A 356 27.50 -5.49 7.45
N ASN A 357 28.68 -5.58 6.83
CA ASN A 357 29.34 -6.88 6.61
C ASN A 357 29.65 -7.66 7.90
N LYS A 358 29.68 -6.99 9.06
CA LYS A 358 29.83 -7.66 10.36
C LYS A 358 28.61 -8.49 10.76
N ASN A 359 27.46 -8.23 10.14
CA ASN A 359 26.21 -8.97 10.34
C ASN A 359 26.16 -10.29 9.55
N LEU A 360 27.22 -10.64 8.81
CA LEU A 360 27.36 -11.93 8.11
C LEU A 360 27.89 -13.05 9.01
N VAL A 361 27.87 -12.86 10.32
CA VAL A 361 28.23 -13.86 11.32
C VAL A 361 26.96 -14.23 12.09
N PRO A 362 26.54 -15.50 12.09
CA PRO A 362 25.37 -15.92 12.85
C PRO A 362 25.55 -15.72 14.36
N GLU A 363 24.52 -15.19 15.02
CA GLU A 363 24.42 -15.19 16.47
C GLU A 363 23.89 -16.54 16.98
N THR A 364 24.30 -16.94 18.17
CA THR A 364 23.83 -18.17 18.82
C THR A 364 22.62 -17.87 19.69
N ILE A 365 21.60 -18.72 19.63
CA ILE A 365 20.42 -18.62 20.48
C ILE A 365 20.57 -19.64 21.61
N ASP A 366 20.47 -19.17 22.86
CA ASP A 366 20.47 -20.04 24.03
C ASP A 366 19.10 -20.70 24.21
N MET A 367 19.09 -22.03 24.25
CA MET A 367 17.90 -22.85 24.42
C MET A 367 17.29 -22.73 25.85
N GLN A 368 17.99 -22.11 26.80
CA GLN A 368 17.51 -21.89 28.17
C GLN A 368 16.55 -20.70 28.32
N TYR A 369 16.26 -19.97 27.24
CA TYR A 369 15.24 -18.90 27.18
C TYR A 369 13.81 -19.48 27.35
N GLY A 370 13.48 -20.00 28.54
CA GLY A 370 12.17 -20.62 28.76
C GLY A 370 11.95 -21.33 30.10
N VAL A 371 12.98 -21.59 30.92
CA VAL A 371 12.74 -22.11 32.28
C VAL A 371 12.48 -20.93 33.21
N LYS A 372 11.22 -20.49 33.27
CA LYS A 372 10.71 -19.84 34.48
C LYS A 372 10.35 -20.97 35.45
N GLU A 373 11.02 -21.01 36.61
CA GLU A 373 10.56 -21.78 37.77
C GLU A 373 9.12 -21.43 38.15
#